data_AF-A0A8T4ZC52-F1
#
_entry.id   AF-A0A8T4ZC52-F1
#
_cell.length_a   1.000
_cell.length_b   1.000
_cell.length_c   1.000
_cell.angle_alpha   90.00
_cell.angle_beta   90.00
_cell.angle_gamma   90.00
#
_symmetry.space_group_name_H-M   'P 1'
#
loop_
_entity.id
_entity.type
_entity.pdbx_description
1 polymer ?
#
loop_
_entity_poly.entity_id
_entity_poly.type
_entity_poly.pdbx_seq_one_letter_code
_entity_poly.pdbx_strand_id
1 'polypeptide(L)'
;MRVEVVCNLEDVRRFLILSTCSSFIPDEFLRDSKVFPERPREKGTMYVEAEDKETLGSIRDIQFTRVSNVLGVIYNSKSGLTKLKWRHIKDSLGKLSGEASGNSLVNLFQAGILDESYVKKSRRNFY
;
A
#
# COMPACT_ATOMS: atom_id res chain seq x y z
N MET A 1 3.90 -8.13 -13.03
CA MET A 1 4.88 -7.10 -13.42
C MET A 1 5.75 -6.78 -12.21
N ARG A 2 7.08 -6.74 -12.36
CA ARG A 2 7.97 -6.37 -11.25
C ARG A 2 7.94 -4.86 -11.04
N VAL A 3 7.69 -4.43 -9.81
CA VAL A 3 7.67 -3.04 -9.36
C VAL A 3 8.92 -2.78 -8.52
N GLU A 4 9.57 -1.65 -8.76
CA GLU A 4 10.68 -1.16 -7.95
C GLU A 4 10.78 0.37 -8.10
N VAL A 5 10.35 1.12 -7.07
CA VAL A 5 10.25 2.58 -7.10
C VAL A 5 10.41 3.17 -5.71
N VAL A 6 10.90 4.41 -5.61
CA VAL A 6 10.90 5.19 -4.37
C VAL A 6 9.65 6.07 -4.36
N CYS A 7 8.85 5.99 -3.31
CA CYS A 7 7.61 6.75 -3.17
C CYS A 7 7.32 7.13 -1.71
N ASN A 8 6.38 8.06 -1.51
CA ASN A 8 5.95 8.48 -0.19
C ASN A 8 5.03 7.45 0.47
N LEU A 9 5.08 7.40 1.79
CA LEU A 9 4.21 6.58 2.61
C LEU A 9 2.72 6.92 2.41
N GLU A 10 2.36 8.20 2.21
CA GLU A 10 0.97 8.59 1.98
C GLU A 10 0.41 8.02 0.66
N ASP A 11 1.24 7.90 -0.38
CA ASP A 11 0.82 7.28 -1.63
C ASP A 11 0.62 5.77 -1.45
N VAL A 12 1.46 5.13 -0.62
CA VAL A 12 1.27 3.74 -0.20
C VAL A 12 -0.02 3.57 0.58
N ARG A 13 -0.33 4.47 1.53
CA ARG A 13 -1.59 4.48 2.28
C ARG A 13 -2.78 4.57 1.34
N ARG A 14 -2.74 5.51 0.39
CA ARG A 14 -3.77 5.68 -0.65
C ARG A 14 -3.94 4.41 -1.47
N PHE A 15 -2.85 3.77 -1.89
CA PHE A 15 -2.89 2.49 -2.60
C PHE A 15 -3.57 1.38 -1.79
N LEU A 16 -3.29 1.26 -0.50
CA LEU A 16 -3.93 0.27 0.37
C LEU A 16 -5.45 0.48 0.44
N ILE A 17 -5.87 1.73 0.62
CA ILE A 17 -7.29 2.13 0.69
C ILE A 17 -8.00 1.80 -0.62
N LEU A 18 -7.46 2.26 -1.76
CA LEU A 18 -8.00 1.99 -3.10
C LEU A 18 -8.12 0.49 -3.38
N SER A 19 -7.19 -0.30 -2.86
CA SER A 19 -7.14 -1.74 -3.11
C SER A 19 -8.06 -2.56 -2.21
N THR A 20 -8.68 -1.97 -1.18
CA THR A 20 -9.42 -2.75 -0.18
C THR A 20 -10.68 -2.14 0.39
N CYS A 21 -10.64 -0.89 0.85
CA CYS A 21 -11.67 -0.33 1.72
C CYS A 21 -12.20 1.02 1.26
N SER A 22 -11.84 1.51 0.08
CA SER A 22 -12.28 2.81 -0.46
C SER A 22 -13.81 3.00 -0.44
N SER A 23 -14.59 1.93 -0.56
CA SER A 23 -16.05 1.99 -0.58
C SER A 23 -16.72 2.01 0.80
N PHE A 24 -15.98 1.80 1.89
CA PHE A 24 -16.56 1.71 3.23
C PHE A 24 -15.68 2.25 4.37
N ILE A 25 -14.51 2.81 4.05
CA ILE A 25 -13.68 3.48 5.05
C ILE A 25 -14.44 4.68 5.64
N PRO A 26 -14.53 4.82 6.97
CA PRO A 26 -15.10 6.01 7.60
C PRO A 26 -14.33 7.27 7.25
N ASP A 27 -15.03 8.36 7.01
CA ASP A 27 -14.46 9.66 6.63
C ASP A 27 -13.40 10.18 7.61
N GLU A 28 -13.60 9.95 8.91
CA GLU A 28 -12.64 10.30 9.97
C GLU A 28 -11.32 9.54 9.84
N PHE A 29 -11.37 8.26 9.49
CA PHE A 29 -10.18 7.43 9.27
C PHE A 29 -9.51 7.76 7.93
N LEU A 30 -10.28 8.16 6.92
CA LEU A 30 -9.74 8.59 5.64
C LEU A 30 -8.93 9.90 5.77
N ARG A 31 -9.44 10.84 6.57
CA ARG A 31 -8.80 12.15 6.82
C ARG A 31 -7.58 12.08 7.76
N ASP A 32 -7.52 11.11 8.65
CA ASP A 32 -6.37 10.89 9.52
C ASP A 32 -5.24 10.17 8.74
N SER A 33 -4.18 10.91 8.39
CA SER A 33 -3.02 10.39 7.64
C SER A 33 -2.23 9.32 8.40
N LYS A 34 -2.47 9.17 9.72
CA LYS A 34 -1.84 8.14 10.55
C LYS A 34 -2.66 6.85 10.59
N VAL A 35 -3.85 6.82 10.01
CA VAL A 35 -4.71 5.63 10.00
C VAL A 35 -4.48 4.81 8.74
N PHE A 36 -4.10 3.56 8.95
CA PHE A 36 -3.85 2.58 7.91
C PHE A 36 -4.84 1.41 8.03
N PRO A 37 -5.35 0.91 6.90
CA PRO A 37 -6.03 -0.37 6.88
C PRO A 37 -5.01 -1.51 7.02
N GLU A 38 -5.37 -2.53 7.78
CA GLU A 38 -4.64 -3.78 7.94
C GLU A 38 -5.57 -4.97 7.73
N ARG A 39 -5.02 -6.09 7.27
CA ARG A 39 -5.73 -7.34 7.04
C ARG A 39 -4.86 -8.52 7.46
N PRO A 40 -5.40 -9.45 8.28
CA PRO A 40 -4.64 -10.60 8.76
C PRO A 40 -4.27 -11.57 7.62
N ARG A 41 -3.26 -12.42 7.89
CA ARG A 41 -2.56 -13.23 6.88
C ARG A 41 -3.48 -14.23 6.16
N GLU A 42 -4.48 -14.74 6.86
CA GLU A 42 -5.44 -15.74 6.39
C GLU A 42 -6.33 -15.21 5.25
N LYS A 43 -6.42 -13.88 5.10
CA LYS A 43 -7.24 -13.20 4.09
C LYS A 43 -6.39 -12.39 3.09
N GLY A 44 -5.10 -12.68 2.98
CA GLY A 44 -4.12 -11.92 2.19
C GLY A 44 -3.56 -10.75 2.99
N THR A 45 -2.33 -10.89 3.46
CA THR A 45 -1.70 -9.95 4.42
C THR A 45 -1.68 -8.51 3.92
N MET A 46 -2.23 -7.59 4.70
CA MET A 46 -1.93 -6.17 4.63
C MET A 46 -1.47 -5.74 6.02
N TYR A 47 -0.21 -5.35 6.15
CA TYR A 47 0.40 -5.11 7.46
C TYR A 47 1.30 -3.89 7.41
N VAL A 48 1.21 -3.06 8.44
CA VAL A 48 2.05 -1.91 8.67
C VAL A 48 2.95 -2.19 9.87
N GLU A 49 4.25 -2.19 9.62
CA GLU A 49 5.30 -2.29 10.63
C GLU A 49 5.65 -0.87 11.09
N ALA A 50 5.47 -0.60 12.37
CA ALA A 50 5.52 0.73 12.99
C ALA A 50 5.96 0.59 14.45
N GLU A 51 6.50 1.66 15.04
CA GLU A 51 6.93 1.65 16.45
C GLU A 51 5.74 1.57 17.40
N ASP A 52 4.75 2.45 17.24
CA ASP A 52 3.49 2.37 17.99
C ASP A 52 2.30 2.13 17.08
N LYS A 53 1.34 1.37 17.62
CA LYS A 53 0.10 0.99 16.94
C LYS A 53 -1.07 1.03 17.91
N GLU A 54 -2.15 1.66 17.49
CA GLU A 54 -3.42 1.72 18.21
C GLU A 54 -4.55 1.26 17.28
N THR A 55 -5.24 0.19 17.64
CA THR A 55 -6.41 -0.27 16.88
C THR A 55 -7.61 0.62 17.17
N LEU A 56 -8.19 1.23 16.13
CA LEU A 56 -9.37 2.08 16.24
C LEU A 56 -10.67 1.30 16.11
N GLY A 57 -10.63 0.19 15.38
CA GLY A 57 -11.78 -0.67 15.14
C GLY A 57 -11.63 -1.50 13.88
N SER A 58 -12.66 -2.30 13.58
CA SER A 58 -12.67 -3.18 12.42
C SER A 58 -14.01 -3.09 11.69
N ILE A 59 -13.95 -3.10 10.37
CA ILE A 59 -15.12 -3.17 9.50
C ILE A 59 -14.85 -4.28 8.47
N ARG A 60 -15.74 -5.28 8.41
CA ARG A 60 -15.55 -6.49 7.60
C ARG A 60 -14.26 -7.21 7.98
N ASP A 61 -13.36 -7.44 7.03
CA ASP A 61 -12.06 -8.07 7.25
C ASP A 61 -10.90 -7.08 7.35
N ILE A 62 -11.20 -5.77 7.46
CA ILE A 62 -10.20 -4.71 7.58
C ILE A 62 -10.21 -4.15 9.00
N GLN A 63 -9.04 -4.12 9.61
CA GLN A 63 -8.77 -3.41 10.85
C GLN A 63 -8.19 -2.04 10.51
N PHE A 64 -8.66 -0.99 11.17
CA PHE A 64 -8.08 0.35 11.04
C PHE A 64 -7.17 0.62 12.24
N THR A 65 -5.90 0.87 11.96
CA THR A 65 -4.87 1.04 12.96
C THR A 65 -4.24 2.42 12.80
N ARG A 66 -4.21 3.22 13.86
CA ARG A 66 -3.39 4.44 13.93
C ARG A 66 -1.95 4.05 14.24
N VAL A 67 -1.00 4.59 13.48
CA VAL A 67 0.43 4.21 13.59
C VAL A 67 1.35 5.43 13.73
N SER A 68 2.51 5.22 14.38
CA SER A 68 3.63 6.18 14.45
C SER A 68 4.91 5.53 13.92
N ASN A 69 5.81 6.33 13.32
CA ASN A 69 7.15 5.89 12.91
C ASN A 69 7.15 4.59 12.07
N VAL A 70 6.48 4.63 10.92
CA VAL A 70 6.33 3.45 10.03
C VAL A 70 7.68 3.04 9.42
N LEU A 71 8.07 1.80 9.65
CA LEU A 71 9.30 1.18 9.14
C LEU A 71 9.06 0.37 7.85
N GLY A 72 7.84 -0.14 7.66
CA GLY A 72 7.51 -0.95 6.49
C GLY A 72 6.03 -1.20 6.29
N VAL A 73 5.67 -1.53 5.06
CA VAL A 73 4.32 -1.97 4.68
C VAL A 73 4.42 -3.23 3.84
N ILE A 74 3.59 -4.22 4.15
CA ILE A 74 3.44 -5.45 3.35
C ILE A 74 2.03 -5.48 2.79
N TYR A 75 1.92 -5.72 1.49
CA TYR A 75 0.64 -5.91 0.81
C TYR A 75 0.65 -7.18 -0.04
N ASN A 76 -0.25 -8.10 0.28
CA ASN A 76 -0.58 -9.27 -0.51
C ASN A 76 -2.06 -9.20 -0.89
N SER A 77 -2.36 -9.29 -2.19
CA SER A 77 -3.75 -9.37 -2.65
C SER A 77 -4.38 -10.69 -2.22
N LYS A 78 -5.72 -10.71 -2.09
CA LYS A 78 -6.48 -11.95 -1.81
C LYS A 78 -6.21 -13.06 -2.85
N SER A 79 -6.00 -12.67 -4.10
CA SER A 79 -5.66 -13.60 -5.18
C SER A 79 -4.21 -14.12 -5.14
N GLY A 80 -3.34 -13.53 -4.32
CA GLY A 80 -1.90 -13.86 -4.28
C GLY A 80 -1.08 -13.37 -5.48
N LEU A 81 -1.72 -12.79 -6.51
CA LEU A 81 -1.08 -12.27 -7.73
C LEU A 81 -0.35 -10.94 -7.54
N THR A 82 -0.46 -10.33 -6.36
CA THR A 82 0.29 -9.12 -6.00
C THR A 82 0.92 -9.32 -4.64
N LYS A 83 2.22 -9.07 -4.58
CA LYS A 83 3.04 -9.13 -3.38
C LYS A 83 3.98 -7.93 -3.42
N LEU A 84 3.69 -6.93 -2.60
CA LEU A 84 4.45 -5.69 -2.53
C LEU A 84 4.95 -5.47 -1.11
N LYS A 85 6.14 -4.88 -1.01
CA LYS A 85 6.73 -4.43 0.24
C LYS A 85 7.25 -3.01 0.05
N TRP A 86 6.85 -2.12 0.94
CA TRP A 86 7.46 -0.80 1.09
C TRP A 86 8.36 -0.82 2.32
N ARG A 87 9.55 -0.24 2.20
CA ARG A 87 10.51 -0.11 3.29
C ARG A 87 10.97 1.33 3.41
N HIS A 88 10.92 1.87 4.62
CA HIS A 88 11.38 3.21 4.93
C HIS A 88 12.84 3.40 4.53
N ILE A 89 13.18 4.60 4.05
CA ILE A 89 14.55 5.02 3.75
C ILE A 89 14.87 6.28 4.56
N LYS A 90 14.07 7.33 4.41
CA LYS A 90 14.27 8.63 5.06
C LYS A 90 12.97 9.43 5.02
N ASP A 91 12.69 10.20 6.07
CA ASP A 91 11.51 11.07 6.15
C ASP A 91 10.23 10.27 5.85
N SER A 92 9.39 10.73 4.91
CA SER A 92 8.20 9.99 4.42
C SER A 92 8.50 9.04 3.26
N LEU A 93 9.75 8.95 2.80
CA LEU A 93 10.16 8.20 1.62
C LEU A 93 10.57 6.78 1.96
N GLY A 94 10.25 5.88 1.03
CA GLY A 94 10.70 4.50 1.08
C GLY A 94 10.63 3.82 -0.27
N LYS A 95 11.21 2.62 -0.34
CA LYS A 95 11.26 1.81 -1.55
C LYS A 95 10.11 0.82 -1.57
N LEU A 96 9.20 0.98 -2.55
CA LEU A 96 8.21 -0.03 -2.89
C LEU A 96 8.80 -1.02 -3.90
N SER A 97 8.69 -2.30 -3.59
CA SER A 97 9.17 -3.37 -4.47
C SER A 97 8.30 -4.62 -4.42
N GLY A 98 8.29 -5.38 -5.50
CA GLY A 98 7.63 -6.68 -5.55
C GLY A 98 6.97 -6.98 -6.89
N GLU A 99 5.90 -7.76 -6.87
CA GLU A 99 5.13 -8.12 -8.05
C GLU A 99 3.72 -7.54 -7.97
N ALA A 100 3.29 -6.89 -9.05
CA ALA A 100 1.94 -6.35 -9.21
C ALA A 100 1.20 -7.03 -10.36
N SER A 101 -0.08 -7.34 -10.14
CA SER A 101 -1.04 -7.73 -11.17
C SER A 101 -1.52 -6.50 -11.94
N GLY A 102 -2.21 -6.70 -13.07
CA GLY A 102 -2.78 -5.59 -13.86
C GLY A 102 -3.69 -4.67 -13.04
N ASN A 103 -4.56 -5.25 -12.20
CA ASN A 103 -5.44 -4.46 -11.33
C ASN A 103 -4.67 -3.64 -10.30
N SER A 104 -3.64 -4.24 -9.69
CA SER A 104 -2.80 -3.53 -8.72
C SER A 104 -2.01 -2.40 -9.39
N LEU A 105 -1.59 -2.56 -10.65
CA LEU A 105 -0.95 -1.47 -11.39
C LEU A 105 -1.88 -0.27 -11.56
N VAL A 106 -3.15 -0.48 -11.91
CA VAL A 106 -4.15 0.61 -12.02
C VAL A 106 -4.23 1.38 -10.70
N ASN A 107 -4.32 0.68 -9.56
CA ASN A 107 -4.36 1.31 -8.25
C ASN A 107 -3.05 2.02 -7.90
N LEU A 108 -1.89 1.51 -8.32
CA LEU A 108 -0.59 2.16 -8.12
C LEU A 108 -0.49 3.48 -8.91
N PHE A 109 -1.03 3.53 -10.13
CA PHE A 109 -1.13 4.77 -10.91
C PHE A 109 -2.08 5.77 -10.25
N GLN A 110 -3.29 5.33 -9.88
CA GLN A 110 -4.27 6.17 -9.21
C GLN A 110 -3.77 6.69 -7.85
N ALA A 111 -2.94 5.91 -7.17
CA ALA A 111 -2.33 6.31 -5.91
C ALA A 111 -1.22 7.36 -6.08
N GLY A 112 -0.71 7.57 -7.30
CA GLY A 112 0.44 8.46 -7.58
C GLY A 112 1.81 7.81 -7.37
N ILE A 113 1.87 6.49 -7.13
CA ILE A 113 3.14 5.77 -6.93
C ILE A 113 3.85 5.54 -8.26
N LEU A 114 3.09 5.24 -9.31
CA LEU A 114 3.60 5.06 -10.67
C LEU A 114 3.07 6.19 -11.56
N ASP A 115 3.90 6.57 -12.54
CA ASP A 115 3.57 7.58 -13.54
C ASP A 115 3.91 7.08 -14.96
N GLU A 116 3.60 7.89 -15.97
CA GLU A 116 3.89 7.54 -17.37
C GLU A 116 5.37 7.25 -17.65
N SER A 117 6.29 7.83 -16.86
CA SER A 117 7.73 7.58 -17.01
C SER A 117 8.09 6.14 -16.66
N TYR A 118 7.36 5.54 -15.71
CA TYR A 118 7.50 4.14 -15.33
C TYR A 118 7.11 3.20 -16.48
N VAL A 119 5.99 3.47 -17.17
CA VAL A 119 5.53 2.69 -18.34
C VAL A 119 6.58 2.68 -19.45
N LYS A 120 7.21 3.84 -19.70
CA LYS A 120 8.24 3.99 -20.73
C LYS A 120 9.51 3.18 -20.41
N LYS A 121 9.95 3.15 -19.15
CA LYS A 121 11.10 2.35 -18.71
C LYS A 121 10.81 0.86 -18.81
N SER A 122 9.61 0.42 -18.42
CA SER A 122 9.25 -1.00 -18.48
C SER A 122 9.21 -1.55 -19.90
N ARG A 123 8.77 -0.75 -20.90
CA ARG A 123 8.78 -1.17 -22.31
C ARG A 123 10.17 -1.35 -22.90
N ARG A 124 11.18 -0.62 -22.39
CA ARG A 124 12.56 -0.67 -22.90
C ARG A 124 13.35 -1.90 -22.42
N ASN A 125 12.87 -2.59 -21.39
CA ASN A 125 13.47 -3.83 -20.89
C ASN A 125 12.91 -5.12 -21.56
N PHE A 126 11.98 -4.97 -22.51
CA PHE A 126 11.40 -6.09 -23.28
C PHE A 126 11.88 -6.10 -24.75
N TYR A 127 12.84 -5.24 -25.12
CA TYR A 127 13.50 -5.21 -26.43
C TYR A 127 15.02 -5.30 -26.25
#